data_AF-A0A7C9AM26-F1
#
_entry.id   AF-A0A7C9AM26-F1
#
_cell.length_a   1.000
_cell.length_b   1.000
_cell.length_c   1.000
_cell.angle_alpha   90.00
_cell.angle_beta   90.00
_cell.angle_gamma   90.00
#
_symmetry.space_group_name_H-M   'P 1'
#
loop_
_entity.id
_entity.type
_entity.pdbx_description
1 polymer ?
#
loop_
_entity_poly.entity_id
_entity_poly.type
_entity_poly.pdbx_seq_one_letter_code
_entity_poly.pdbx_strand_id
1 'polypeptide(L)'
;EEQEIEMLLENYLQRCESLHGQAERLLDSAKEMEDSIAVNLSSRRLEVSKVELLLQVGTFCIAIGALVAGIFGMNLRSYLEEHAFAFWFTTAGILVGIVMGFFL
;
A
#
# COMPACT_ATOMS: atom_id res chain seq x y z
N GLU A 1 -43.03 30.07 46.09
CA GLU A 1 -42.03 29.00 46.29
C GLU A 1 -42.14 27.90 45.24
N GLU A 2 -43.32 27.31 44.98
CA GLU A 2 -43.47 26.25 43.95
C GLU A 2 -43.00 26.66 42.53
N GLN A 3 -43.39 27.85 42.04
CA GLN A 3 -43.00 28.34 40.70
C GLN A 3 -41.48 28.50 40.52
N GLU A 4 -40.76 28.81 41.59
CA GLU A 4 -39.31 29.00 41.54
C GLU A 4 -38.59 27.65 41.41
N ILE A 5 -39.11 26.62 42.08
CA ILE A 5 -38.64 25.23 41.96
C ILE A 5 -38.93 24.69 40.55
N GLU A 6 -40.10 24.98 39.98
CA GLU A 6 -40.47 24.56 38.63
C GLU A 6 -39.54 25.15 37.56
N MET A 7 -39.28 26.46 37.61
CA MET A 7 -38.33 27.13 36.70
C MET A 7 -36.91 26.55 36.80
N LEU A 8 -36.44 26.23 38.01
CA LEU A 8 -35.16 25.56 38.20
C LEU A 8 -35.15 24.18 37.54
N LEU A 9 -36.21 23.39 37.75
CA LEU A 9 -36.32 22.04 37.20
C LEU A 9 -36.33 22.05 35.66
N GLU A 10 -37.07 22.98 35.06
CA GLU A 10 -37.14 23.15 33.60
C GLU A 10 -35.78 23.57 33.03
N ASN A 11 -35.07 24.49 33.70
CA ASN A 11 -33.72 24.86 33.30
C ASN A 11 -32.75 23.67 33.34
N TYR A 12 -32.82 22.85 34.39
CA TYR A 12 -32.02 21.61 34.49
C TYR A 12 -32.36 20.61 33.40
N LEU A 13 -33.64 20.42 33.11
CA LEU A 13 -34.11 19.50 32.08
C LEU A 13 -33.65 19.94 30.69
N GLN A 14 -33.78 21.23 30.38
CA GLN A 14 -33.29 21.82 29.13
C GLN A 14 -31.76 21.73 29.00
N ARG A 15 -31.02 21.92 30.11
CA ARG A 15 -29.57 21.68 30.14
C ARG A 15 -29.23 20.22 29.87
N CYS A 16 -29.98 19.29 30.45
CA CYS A 16 -29.79 17.85 30.28
C CYS A 16 -29.99 17.46 28.81
N GLU A 17 -31.08 17.91 28.17
CA GLU A 17 -31.33 17.67 26.74
C GLU A 17 -30.25 18.27 25.84
N SER A 18 -29.82 19.50 26.14
CA SER A 18 -28.73 20.16 25.40
C SER A 18 -27.40 19.43 25.54
N LEU A 19 -27.06 18.95 26.74
CA LEU A 19 -25.88 18.11 26.99
C LEU A 19 -25.98 16.77 26.26
N HIS A 20 -27.16 16.14 26.30
CA HIS A 20 -27.41 14.88 25.61
C HIS A 20 -27.20 15.01 24.10
N GLY A 21 -27.81 16.03 23.47
CA GLY A 21 -27.64 16.27 22.04
C GLY A 21 -26.22 16.67 21.65
N GLN A 22 -25.46 17.34 22.53
CA GLN A 22 -24.04 17.60 22.31
C GLN A 22 -23.20 16.32 22.39
N ALA A 23 -23.48 15.46 23.37
CA ALA A 23 -22.79 14.18 23.52
C ALA A 23 -23.05 13.25 22.33
N GLU A 24 -24.29 13.21 21.82
CA GLU A 24 -24.66 12.44 20.63
C GLU A 24 -23.90 12.93 19.39
N ARG A 25 -23.89 14.24 19.14
CA ARG A 25 -23.11 14.82 18.03
C ARG A 25 -21.62 14.51 18.13
N LEU A 26 -21.05 14.60 19.33
CA LEU A 26 -19.64 14.28 19.54
C LEU A 26 -19.36 12.80 19.30
N LEU A 27 -20.26 11.92 19.74
CA LEU A 27 -20.17 10.48 19.51
C LEU A 27 -20.22 10.17 18.01
N ASP A 28 -21.12 10.79 17.27
CA ASP A 28 -21.23 10.56 15.83
C ASP A 28 -20.00 11.10 15.08
N SER A 29 -19.50 12.29 15.46
CA SER A 29 -18.22 12.79 14.93
C SER A 29 -17.03 11.87 15.25
N ALA A 30 -17.02 11.24 16.44
CA ALA A 30 -15.99 10.27 16.81
C ALA A 30 -16.07 8.99 15.96
N LYS A 31 -17.27 8.49 15.68
CA LYS A 31 -17.49 7.34 14.77
C LYS A 31 -17.06 7.67 13.35
N GLU A 32 -17.42 8.84 12.83
CA GLU A 32 -16.97 9.30 11.50
C GLU A 32 -15.44 9.38 11.41
N MET A 33 -14.79 9.85 12.48
CA MET A 33 -13.33 9.86 12.56
C MET A 33 -12.76 8.43 12.59
N GLU A 34 -13.35 7.50 13.33
CA GLU A 34 -12.94 6.10 13.38
C GLU A 34 -13.04 5.45 11.99
N ASP A 35 -14.16 5.64 11.29
CA ASP A 35 -14.37 5.13 9.93
C ASP A 35 -13.33 5.72 8.96
N SER A 36 -13.04 7.01 9.06
CA SER A 36 -12.01 7.68 8.26
C SER A 36 -10.61 7.09 8.51
N ILE A 37 -10.27 6.83 9.78
CA ILE A 37 -9.00 6.19 10.16
C ILE A 37 -8.95 4.75 9.62
N ALA A 38 -10.04 4.00 9.72
CA ALA A 38 -10.12 2.62 9.22
C ALA A 38 -9.91 2.55 7.70
N VAL A 39 -10.50 3.48 6.96
CA VAL A 39 -10.29 3.62 5.51
C VAL A 39 -8.83 3.99 5.21
N ASN A 40 -8.25 4.94 5.93
CA ASN A 40 -6.86 5.35 5.71
C ASN A 40 -5.89 4.18 5.98
N LEU A 41 -6.09 3.45 7.07
CA LEU A 41 -5.28 2.28 7.40
C LEU A 41 -5.39 1.19 6.34
N SER A 42 -6.59 0.98 5.81
CA SER A 42 -6.82 0.05 4.69
C SER A 42 -6.09 0.50 3.43
N SER A 43 -6.09 1.81 3.12
CA SER A 43 -5.33 2.39 2.01
C SER A 43 -3.82 2.22 2.18
N ARG A 44 -3.29 2.42 3.40
CA ARG A 44 -1.86 2.22 3.70
C ARG A 44 -1.44 0.77 3.50
N ARG A 45 -2.27 -0.18 3.92
CA ARG A 45 -2.03 -1.61 3.68
C ARG A 45 -2.01 -1.94 2.19
N LEU A 46 -2.89 -1.33 1.40
CA LEU A 46 -2.90 -1.49 -0.05
C LEU A 46 -1.63 -0.90 -0.70
N GLU A 47 -1.18 0.27 -0.24
CA GLU A 47 0.07 0.89 -0.69
C GLU A 47 1.28 -0.04 -0.45
N VAL A 48 1.36 -0.65 0.74
CA VAL A 48 2.41 -1.63 1.07
C VAL A 48 2.32 -2.87 0.17
N SER A 49 1.12 -3.43 -0.01
CA SER A 49 0.92 -4.61 -0.87
C SER A 49 1.31 -4.33 -2.32
N LYS A 50 1.05 -3.11 -2.80
CA LYS A 50 1.47 -2.66 -4.14
C LYS A 50 2.99 -2.62 -4.27
N VAL A 51 3.69 -2.09 -3.27
CA VAL A 51 5.17 -2.08 -3.26
C VAL A 51 5.72 -3.50 -3.24
N GLU A 52 5.15 -4.38 -2.42
CA GLU A 52 5.55 -5.79 -2.36
C GLU A 52 5.39 -6.50 -3.71
N LEU A 53 4.25 -6.30 -4.38
CA LEU A 53 4.01 -6.83 -5.72
C LEU A 53 5.04 -6.32 -6.74
N LEU A 54 5.37 -5.02 -6.73
CA LEU A 54 6.39 -4.46 -7.62
C LEU A 54 7.78 -5.06 -7.37
N LEU A 55 8.16 -5.26 -6.11
CA LEU A 55 9.41 -5.93 -5.76
C LEU A 55 9.41 -7.40 -6.21
N GLN A 56 8.30 -8.11 -6.05
CA GLN A 56 8.18 -9.50 -6.48
C GLN A 56 8.31 -9.65 -8.01
N VAL A 57 7.66 -8.78 -8.79
CA VAL A 57 7.81 -8.76 -10.25
C VAL A 57 9.25 -8.41 -10.65
N GLY A 58 9.85 -7.39 -10.02
CA GLY A 58 11.24 -7.01 -10.28
C GLY A 58 12.23 -8.15 -10.01
N THR A 59 12.09 -8.83 -8.88
CA THR A 59 12.92 -10.00 -8.52
C THR A 59 12.70 -11.18 -9.45
N PHE A 60 11.47 -11.42 -9.92
CA PHE A 60 11.18 -12.46 -10.92
C PHE A 60 11.90 -12.19 -12.24
N CYS A 61 11.85 -10.96 -12.76
CA CYS A 61 12.56 -10.57 -13.98
C CYS A 61 14.08 -10.74 -13.83
N ILE A 62 14.64 -10.32 -12.69
CA ILE A 62 16.07 -10.49 -12.39
C ILE A 62 16.43 -11.98 -12.29
N ALA A 63 15.59 -12.82 -11.67
CA ALA A 63 15.84 -14.25 -11.53
C ALA A 63 15.92 -14.96 -12.90
N ILE A 64 15.06 -14.59 -13.85
CA ILE A 64 15.14 -15.10 -15.24
C ILE A 64 16.46 -14.67 -15.89
N GLY A 65 16.83 -13.40 -15.76
CA GLY A 65 18.10 -12.89 -16.29
C GLY A 65 19.32 -13.60 -15.70
N ALA A 66 19.30 -13.82 -14.38
CA ALA A 66 20.34 -14.54 -13.65
C ALA A 66 20.42 -16.03 -14.07
N LEU A 67 19.29 -16.67 -14.33
CA LEU A 67 19.24 -18.05 -14.84
C LEU A 67 19.91 -18.12 -16.21
N VAL A 68 19.57 -17.22 -17.14
CA VAL A 68 20.17 -17.18 -18.48
C VAL A 68 21.68 -16.91 -18.36
N ALA A 69 22.07 -15.90 -17.58
CA ALA A 69 23.49 -15.60 -17.33
C ALA A 69 24.23 -16.78 -16.68
N GLY A 70 23.59 -17.53 -15.78
CA GLY A 70 24.15 -18.73 -15.16
C GLY A 70 24.39 -19.86 -16.17
N ILE A 71 23.42 -20.14 -17.05
CA ILE A 71 23.57 -21.15 -18.10
C ILE A 71 24.72 -20.80 -19.05
N PHE A 72 24.87 -19.53 -19.42
CA PHE A 72 25.94 -19.09 -20.32
C PHE A 72 27.30 -18.88 -19.63
N GLY A 73 27.32 -18.56 -18.33
CA GLY A 73 28.54 -18.28 -17.55
C GLY A 73 29.15 -19.51 -16.87
N MET A 74 28.37 -20.57 -16.67
CA MET A 74 28.90 -21.86 -16.23
C MET A 74 29.68 -22.50 -17.38
N ASN A 75 31.00 -22.63 -17.22
CA ASN A 75 32.06 -23.29 -18.01
C ASN A 75 31.65 -24.36 -19.06
N LEU A 76 30.71 -24.02 -19.93
CA LEU A 76 30.31 -24.71 -21.12
C LEU A 76 31.13 -24.05 -22.21
N ARG A 77 31.98 -24.84 -22.88
CA ARG A 77 32.54 -24.48 -24.19
C ARG A 77 31.39 -24.35 -25.19
N SER A 78 30.58 -23.32 -25.02
CA SER A 78 29.69 -22.86 -26.05
C SER A 78 30.61 -22.26 -27.10
N TYR A 79 30.65 -22.85 -28.30
CA TYR A 79 31.38 -22.36 -29.47
C TYR A 79 31.05 -20.89 -29.85
N LEU A 80 30.24 -20.19 -29.06
CA LEU A 80 29.97 -18.75 -29.09
C LEU A 80 31.06 -17.88 -28.45
N GLU A 81 32.02 -18.44 -27.70
CA GLU A 81 33.15 -17.67 -27.12
C GLU A 81 34.12 -17.12 -28.19
N GLU A 82 34.16 -17.70 -29.40
CA GLU A 82 35.04 -17.21 -30.48
C GLU A 82 34.62 -15.83 -31.03
N HIS A 83 33.40 -15.37 -30.73
CA HIS A 83 32.90 -14.08 -31.16
C HIS A 83 32.45 -13.25 -29.96
N ALA A 84 33.24 -12.24 -29.60
CA ALA A 84 32.92 -11.24 -28.57
C ALA A 84 31.53 -10.60 -28.74
N PHE A 85 30.97 -10.62 -29.96
CA PHE A 85 29.61 -10.22 -30.27
C PHE A 85 28.53 -11.05 -29.56
N ALA A 86 28.68 -12.37 -29.45
CA ALA A 86 27.66 -13.24 -28.85
C ALA A 86 27.45 -12.92 -27.36
N PHE A 87 28.53 -12.67 -26.63
CA PHE A 87 28.50 -12.23 -25.23
C PHE A 87 27.80 -10.88 -25.08
N TRP A 88 28.07 -9.94 -25.99
CA TRP A 88 27.45 -8.62 -25.95
C TRP A 88 25.95 -8.70 -26.27
N PHE A 89 25.54 -9.53 -27.23
CA PHE A 89 24.13 -9.74 -27.58
C PHE A 89 23.33 -10.41 -26.46
N THR A 90 23.88 -11.43 -25.78
CA THR A 90 23.17 -12.07 -24.66
C THR A 90 23.06 -11.14 -23.46
N THR A 91 24.12 -10.40 -23.14
CA THR A 91 24.11 -9.41 -22.04
C THR A 91 23.12 -8.28 -22.33
N ALA A 92 23.15 -7.72 -23.54
CA ALA A 92 22.19 -6.71 -23.98
C ALA A 92 20.76 -7.25 -24.01
N GLY A 93 20.56 -8.50 -24.46
CA GLY A 93 19.25 -9.15 -24.47
C GLY A 93 18.66 -9.36 -23.07
N ILE A 94 19.48 -9.74 -22.09
CA ILE A 94 19.06 -9.86 -20.68
C ILE A 94 18.70 -8.47 -20.12
N LEU A 95 19.51 -7.45 -20.38
CA LEU A 95 19.27 -6.09 -19.90
C LEU A 95 17.97 -5.51 -20.49
N VAL A 96 17.78 -5.65 -21.81
CA VAL A 96 16.56 -5.22 -22.49
C VAL A 96 15.35 -6.04 -22.01
N GLY A 97 15.52 -7.36 -21.83
CA GLY A 97 14.46 -8.24 -21.34
C GLY A 97 13.99 -7.90 -19.93
N ILE A 98 14.91 -7.56 -19.01
CA ILE A 98 14.58 -7.11 -17.65
C ILE A 98 13.85 -5.77 -17.69
N VAL A 99 14.32 -4.81 -18.48
CA VAL A 99 13.69 -3.49 -18.60
C VAL A 99 12.30 -3.64 -19.22
N MET A 100 12.17 -4.39 -20.31
CA MET A 100 10.89 -4.60 -21.00
C MET A 100 9.90 -5.37 -20.13
N GLY A 101 10.34 -6.38 -19.39
CA GLY A 101 9.51 -7.13 -18.44
C GLY A 101 9.12 -6.35 -17.19
N PHE A 102 9.82 -5.26 -16.86
CA PHE A 102 9.43 -4.34 -15.77
C PHE A 102 8.43 -3.28 -16.24
N PHE A 103 8.48 -2.89 -17.52
CA PHE A 103 7.57 -1.89 -18.10
C PHE A 103 6.26 -2.47 -18.64
N LEU A 104 6.19 -3.79 -18.86
CA LEU A 104 5.01 -4.52 -19.33
C LEU A 104 4.14 -4.98 -18.15
#